data_AF-A0A9P0A838-F1
#
_entry.id   AF-A0A9P0A838-F1
#
_cell.length_a   1.000
_cell.length_b   1.000
_cell.length_c   1.000
_cell.angle_alpha   90.00
_cell.angle_beta   90.00
_cell.angle_gamma   90.00
#
_symmetry.space_group_name_H-M   'P 1'
#
loop_
_entity.id
_entity.type
_entity.pdbx_description
1 polymer ?
#
loop_
_entity_poly.entity_id
_entity_poly.type
_entity_poly.pdbx_seq_one_letter_code
_entity_poly.pdbx_strand_id
1 'polypeptide(L)'
;MFKKSAMNCRIILYLYFLCIISLLVSLCLFLNSSKHNYQNGHKKQPDFLVRRDPEAAHENEVFILSKANIGQFVWHHVLNASSYFIRHRMWQMGSLDFDGVSYKFYAGPGLIQTTAPKQIERLILILNGRTESKVASSKLWLDYLSVFKNLQKVGVVLLGNENCDNNWILPYLESNGGPVTFVFLVYDSPLVNNQDVFQWPLGVADYRGFPNVNPSDVDIILKRPFICNFMGTVYEDSSRKFLMDILQSSPLNRSIYLKGRDKWTEGESTESIKNYLNALKNSDYTLNPVGLNSECYRIYEAMSVGSTPVIENVVTPGSCSRGKDSPLRLLKKYNAPVVYVNDWSNIMDIIRDQLNISQQDLMNQRIRILNWYTEFKRKMKHQFHRVVKSKFAIANSAFI
;
A
#
# COMPACT_ATOMS: atom_id res chain seq x y z
N MET A 1 20.06 15.96 -56.86
CA MET A 1 20.26 15.28 -55.56
C MET A 1 20.11 16.18 -54.31
N PHE A 2 20.07 17.52 -54.42
CA PHE A 2 20.06 18.44 -53.26
C PHE A 2 18.69 18.84 -52.67
N LYS A 3 17.55 18.55 -53.33
CA LYS A 3 16.21 18.95 -52.81
C LYS A 3 15.64 18.04 -51.71
N LYS A 4 16.09 16.78 -51.60
CA LYS A 4 15.59 15.83 -50.59
C LYS A 4 16.14 16.08 -49.17
N SER A 5 17.35 16.66 -49.07
CA SER A 5 18.01 16.95 -47.79
C SER A 5 17.38 18.12 -47.02
N ALA A 6 16.92 19.16 -47.73
CA ALA A 6 16.29 20.33 -47.10
C ALA A 6 14.90 20.02 -46.52
N MET A 7 14.17 19.07 -47.12
CA MET A 7 12.83 18.67 -46.68
C MET A 7 12.89 17.87 -45.37
N ASN A 8 13.88 16.99 -45.22
CA ASN A 8 14.09 16.22 -44.00
C ASN A 8 14.50 17.11 -42.80
N CYS A 9 15.29 18.16 -43.05
CA CYS A 9 15.72 19.08 -41.99
C CYS A 9 14.54 19.90 -41.44
N ARG A 10 13.58 20.29 -42.29
CA ARG A 10 12.36 21.00 -41.86
C ARG A 10 11.43 20.13 -41.03
N ILE A 11 11.30 18.85 -41.37
CA ILE A 11 10.47 17.89 -40.62
C ILE A 11 11.06 17.63 -39.23
N ILE A 12 12.39 17.48 -39.13
CA ILE A 12 13.07 17.27 -37.85
C ILE A 12 12.92 18.50 -36.94
N LEU A 13 13.09 19.71 -37.48
CA LEU A 13 12.85 20.96 -36.74
C LEU A 13 11.40 21.07 -36.25
N TYR A 14 10.42 20.65 -37.06
CA TYR A 14 9.01 20.67 -36.69
C TYR A 14 8.69 19.68 -35.56
N LEU A 15 9.25 18.47 -35.61
CA LEU A 15 9.12 17.47 -34.56
C LEU A 15 9.78 17.92 -33.25
N TYR A 16 10.94 18.58 -33.34
CA TYR A 16 11.61 19.15 -32.17
C TYR A 16 10.77 20.26 -31.52
N PHE A 17 10.16 21.11 -32.33
CA PHE A 17 9.29 22.18 -31.85
C PHE A 17 8.03 21.64 -31.18
N LEU A 18 7.40 20.60 -31.75
CA LEU A 18 6.26 19.90 -31.14
C LEU A 18 6.62 19.26 -29.80
N CYS A 19 7.82 18.67 -29.67
CA CYS A 19 8.32 18.12 -28.41
C CYS A 19 8.51 19.19 -27.34
N ILE A 20 9.03 20.36 -27.70
CA ILE A 20 9.22 21.49 -26.78
C ILE A 20 7.86 22.03 -26.31
N ILE A 21 6.88 22.18 -27.22
CA ILE A 21 5.52 22.61 -26.85
C ILE A 21 4.87 21.59 -25.90
N SER A 22 5.01 20.29 -26.17
CA SER A 22 4.52 19.22 -25.29
C SER A 22 5.11 19.29 -23.87
N LEU A 23 6.43 19.55 -23.77
CA LEU A 23 7.12 19.72 -22.50
C LEU A 23 6.65 20.97 -21.75
N LEU A 24 6.46 22.09 -22.46
CA LEU A 24 5.98 23.34 -21.87
C LEU A 24 4.53 23.23 -21.38
N VAL A 25 3.64 22.58 -22.14
CA VAL A 25 2.26 22.33 -21.73
C VAL A 25 2.23 21.41 -20.50
N SER A 26 3.05 20.36 -20.47
CA SER A 26 3.17 19.46 -19.33
C SER A 26 3.69 20.18 -18.08
N LEU A 27 4.65 21.09 -18.24
CA LEU A 27 5.17 21.94 -17.17
C LEU A 27 4.12 22.94 -16.66
N CYS A 28 3.36 23.56 -17.55
CA CYS A 28 2.26 24.47 -17.18
C CYS A 28 1.13 23.73 -16.43
N LEU A 29 0.75 22.53 -16.88
CA LEU A 29 -0.23 21.69 -16.18
C LEU A 29 0.26 21.27 -14.80
N PHE A 30 1.54 20.92 -14.68
CA PHE A 30 2.17 20.60 -13.40
C PHE A 30 2.19 21.81 -12.43
N LEU A 31 2.55 23.00 -12.93
CA LEU A 31 2.58 24.22 -12.14
C LEU A 31 1.18 24.67 -11.71
N ASN A 32 0.15 24.50 -12.55
CA ASN A 32 -1.24 24.79 -12.18
C ASN A 32 -1.78 23.79 -11.16
N SER A 33 -1.47 22.50 -11.29
CA SER A 33 -1.78 21.50 -10.26
C SER A 33 -1.12 21.85 -8.92
N SER A 34 0.12 22.35 -8.95
CA SER A 34 0.83 22.79 -7.75
C SER A 34 0.22 24.05 -7.10
N LYS A 35 -0.35 24.98 -7.88
CA LYS A 35 -1.05 26.15 -7.33
C LYS A 35 -2.37 25.76 -6.65
N HIS A 36 -3.09 24.78 -7.20
CA HIS A 36 -4.35 24.33 -6.62
C HIS A 36 -4.16 23.60 -5.27
N ASN A 37 -3.01 22.93 -5.08
CA ASN A 37 -2.61 22.34 -3.80
C ASN A 37 -2.15 23.39 -2.76
N TYR A 38 -1.86 24.62 -3.17
CA TYR A 38 -1.37 25.68 -2.29
C TYR A 38 -2.49 26.35 -1.47
N GLN A 39 -3.74 26.33 -1.95
CA GLN A 39 -4.85 27.03 -1.27
C GLN A 39 -5.54 26.21 -0.17
N ASN A 40 -5.33 24.88 -0.09
CA ASN A 40 -5.98 24.03 0.91
C ASN A 40 -5.11 23.72 2.15
N GLY A 41 -3.97 24.40 2.32
CA GLY A 41 -2.92 24.01 3.28
C GLY A 41 -2.60 24.99 4.41
N HIS A 42 -3.39 26.04 4.66
CA HIS A 42 -3.10 26.96 5.77
C HIS A 42 -3.62 26.44 7.12
N LYS A 43 -2.83 25.59 7.77
CA LYS A 43 -2.74 25.57 9.24
C LYS A 43 -1.35 26.08 9.63
N LYS A 44 -1.35 27.12 10.48
CA LYS A 44 -0.17 27.86 10.94
C LYS A 44 0.92 26.92 11.47
N GLN A 45 2.15 27.11 10.99
CA GLN A 45 3.37 26.54 11.58
C GLN A 45 3.56 27.09 12.99
N PRO A 46 3.88 26.27 14.01
CA PRO A 46 4.60 26.75 15.16
C PRO A 46 6.10 26.80 14.83
N ASP A 47 6.70 27.97 15.03
CA ASP A 47 8.15 28.15 15.07
C ASP A 47 8.72 27.33 16.23
N PHE A 48 9.40 26.23 15.91
CA PHE A 48 10.28 25.53 16.84
C PHE A 48 11.70 25.58 16.27
N LEU A 49 12.41 26.66 16.60
CA LEU A 49 13.87 26.70 16.55
C LEU A 49 14.41 25.78 17.66
N VAL A 50 14.44 24.48 17.40
CA VAL A 50 15.23 23.54 18.19
C VAL A 50 16.67 23.64 17.70
N ARG A 51 17.54 24.24 18.52
CA ARG A 51 18.99 24.04 18.41
C ARG A 51 19.25 22.53 18.45
N ARG A 52 19.76 21.96 17.35
CA ARG A 52 20.36 20.62 17.37
C ARG A 52 21.85 20.78 17.61
N ASP A 53 22.33 20.21 18.72
CA ASP A 53 23.71 19.77 18.77
C ASP A 53 23.98 18.76 17.63
N PRO A 54 25.10 18.87 16.93
CA PRO A 54 25.57 17.82 16.03
C PRO A 54 26.26 16.72 16.84
N GLU A 55 26.11 15.46 16.39
CA GLU A 55 26.86 14.27 16.86
C GLU A 55 26.47 13.67 18.22
N ALA A 56 25.30 13.04 18.27
CA ALA A 56 25.18 11.76 18.95
C ALA A 56 24.64 10.76 17.94
N ALA A 57 25.47 9.83 17.47
CA ALA A 57 25.00 8.67 16.72
C ALA A 57 24.03 7.92 17.63
N HIS A 58 22.75 7.87 17.27
CA HIS A 58 21.81 7.07 18.01
C HIS A 58 22.21 5.60 17.82
N GLU A 59 22.67 4.96 18.90
CA GLU A 59 23.18 3.58 18.97
C GLU A 59 22.21 2.55 18.33
N ASN A 60 20.94 2.92 18.17
CA ASN A 60 19.84 2.10 17.65
C ASN A 60 19.14 2.73 16.42
N GLU A 61 19.89 3.37 15.52
CA GLU A 61 19.33 3.91 14.27
C GLU A 61 19.06 2.80 13.23
N VAL A 62 17.90 2.87 12.57
CA VAL A 62 17.49 1.98 11.47
C VAL A 62 16.99 2.81 10.30
N PHE A 63 17.64 2.66 9.14
CA PHE A 63 17.23 3.32 7.91
C PHE A 63 16.18 2.48 7.19
N ILE A 64 15.09 3.12 6.73
CA ILE A 64 14.08 2.52 5.87
C ILE A 64 14.14 3.24 4.52
N LEU A 65 14.61 2.56 3.48
CA LEU A 65 14.67 3.08 2.12
C LEU A 65 13.57 2.43 1.28
N SER A 66 12.62 3.23 0.82
CA SER A 66 11.47 2.73 0.06
C SER A 66 11.56 2.99 -1.43
N LYS A 67 11.49 1.91 -2.21
CA LYS A 67 11.42 1.89 -3.67
C LYS A 67 10.15 1.22 -4.20
N ALA A 68 9.19 0.94 -3.31
CA ALA A 68 7.90 0.38 -3.67
C ALA A 68 6.76 1.14 -3.01
N ASN A 69 5.61 1.18 -3.68
CA ASN A 69 4.42 1.91 -3.25
C ASN A 69 3.87 1.43 -1.89
N ILE A 70 4.17 0.20 -1.48
CA ILE A 70 3.79 -0.31 -0.15
C ILE A 70 4.51 0.46 0.99
N GLY A 71 5.61 1.15 0.71
CA GLY A 71 6.38 1.83 1.76
C GLY A 71 5.65 3.01 2.40
N GLN A 72 4.75 3.69 1.67
CA GLN A 72 3.89 4.70 2.28
C GLN A 72 2.90 4.07 3.26
N PHE A 73 2.31 2.92 2.92
CA PHE A 73 1.45 2.19 3.85
C PHE A 73 2.22 1.77 5.12
N VAL A 74 3.43 1.23 4.98
CA VAL A 74 4.29 0.88 6.14
C VAL A 74 4.52 2.11 7.01
N TRP A 75 4.92 3.24 6.42
CA TRP A 75 5.32 4.43 7.17
C TRP A 75 4.14 5.22 7.75
N HIS A 76 3.17 5.61 6.90
CA HIS A 76 2.08 6.49 7.29
C HIS A 76 0.96 5.77 8.03
N HIS A 77 0.64 4.53 7.66
CA HIS A 77 -0.53 3.84 8.21
C HIS A 77 -0.19 2.89 9.36
N VAL A 78 0.87 2.09 9.21
CA VAL A 78 1.25 1.09 10.22
C VAL A 78 2.11 1.73 11.32
N LEU A 79 3.23 2.36 10.94
CA LEU A 79 4.10 3.04 11.91
C LEU A 79 3.46 4.32 12.46
N ASN A 80 2.45 4.85 11.77
CA ASN A 80 1.72 6.08 12.09
C ASN A 80 2.66 7.29 12.23
N ALA A 81 3.59 7.41 11.29
CA ALA A 81 4.60 8.46 11.26
C ALA A 81 4.35 9.45 10.12
N SER A 82 4.66 10.72 10.38
CA SER A 82 4.61 11.76 9.36
C SER A 82 5.89 11.78 8.53
N SER A 83 5.83 12.48 7.41
CA SER A 83 7.00 12.72 6.56
C SER A 83 6.78 13.98 5.73
N TYR A 84 7.85 14.55 5.22
CA TYR A 84 7.82 15.77 4.43
C TYR A 84 8.60 15.58 3.13
N PHE A 85 8.19 16.31 2.09
CA PHE A 85 8.81 16.22 0.76
C PHE A 85 9.89 17.30 0.58
N ILE A 86 11.07 16.87 0.15
CA ILE A 86 12.22 17.70 -0.15
C ILE A 86 12.31 17.88 -1.67
N ARG A 87 11.85 19.03 -2.15
CA ARG A 87 11.68 19.31 -3.59
C ARG A 87 12.96 19.14 -4.41
N HIS A 88 14.10 19.67 -3.96
CA HIS A 88 15.34 19.64 -4.73
C HIS A 88 15.97 18.25 -4.85
N ARG A 89 15.76 17.38 -3.86
CA ARG A 89 16.23 15.98 -3.90
C ARG A 89 15.19 15.04 -4.51
N MET A 90 13.95 15.49 -4.63
CA MET A 90 12.80 14.67 -5.02
C MET A 90 12.57 13.49 -4.07
N TRP A 91 12.85 13.65 -2.76
CA TRP A 91 12.65 12.62 -1.74
C TRP A 91 11.61 13.03 -0.71
N GLN A 92 10.99 12.04 -0.11
CA GLN A 92 10.22 12.16 1.11
C GLN A 92 11.08 11.65 2.26
N MET A 93 11.08 12.38 3.37
CA MET A 93 11.83 12.04 4.59
C MET A 93 10.93 12.02 5.82
N GLY A 94 11.18 11.09 6.72
CA GLY A 94 10.48 10.98 7.99
C GLY A 94 11.40 10.46 9.10
N SER A 95 11.03 10.70 10.34
CA SER A 95 11.68 10.09 11.50
C SER A 95 10.64 9.66 12.52
N LEU A 96 10.89 8.53 13.19
CA LEU A 96 10.05 8.00 14.24
C LEU A 96 10.94 7.32 15.28
N ASP A 97 10.84 7.75 16.53
CA ASP A 97 11.40 7.01 17.66
C ASP A 97 10.32 6.13 18.26
N PHE A 98 10.61 4.84 18.39
CA PHE A 98 9.67 3.87 18.95
C PHE A 98 10.41 2.78 19.71
N ASP A 99 10.12 2.67 21.01
CA ASP A 99 10.66 1.65 21.92
C ASP A 99 12.19 1.44 21.80
N GLY A 100 12.92 2.55 21.88
CA GLY A 100 14.38 2.58 21.88
C GLY A 100 15.05 2.48 20.50
N VAL A 101 14.28 2.51 19.41
CA VAL A 101 14.79 2.47 18.02
C VAL A 101 14.43 3.77 17.30
N SER A 102 15.42 4.40 16.65
CA SER A 102 15.20 5.56 15.78
C SER A 102 15.09 5.13 14.33
N TYR A 103 13.89 5.22 13.76
CA TYR A 103 13.64 4.91 12.36
C TYR A 103 13.81 6.16 11.49
N LYS A 104 14.65 6.09 10.46
CA LYS A 104 14.79 7.16 9.44
C LYS A 104 14.24 6.68 8.11
N PHE A 105 13.19 7.33 7.62
CA PHE A 105 12.51 6.94 6.39
C PHE A 105 12.89 7.81 5.21
N TYR A 106 13.15 7.18 4.08
CA TYR A 106 13.43 7.83 2.81
C TYR A 106 12.63 7.14 1.70
N ALA A 107 11.97 7.93 0.86
CA ALA A 107 11.27 7.44 -0.32
C ALA A 107 11.36 8.44 -1.48
N GLY A 108 11.01 8.00 -2.68
CA GLY A 108 10.85 8.88 -3.84
C GLY A 108 11.76 8.55 -5.02
N PRO A 109 11.54 9.23 -6.17
CA PRO A 109 12.23 8.92 -7.42
C PRO A 109 13.72 9.24 -7.37
N GLY A 110 14.13 10.34 -6.73
CA GLY A 110 15.55 10.70 -6.67
C GLY A 110 16.39 9.76 -5.78
N LEU A 111 15.75 8.89 -4.99
CA LEU A 111 16.43 8.02 -4.04
C LEU A 111 16.97 6.85 -4.84
N ILE A 112 18.24 6.91 -5.19
CA ILE A 112 18.97 5.90 -5.95
C ILE A 112 20.19 5.47 -5.14
N GLN A 113 20.83 4.39 -5.55
CA GLN A 113 21.96 3.78 -4.83
C GLN A 113 23.07 4.79 -4.51
N THR A 114 23.37 5.69 -5.46
CA THR A 114 24.42 6.71 -5.32
C THR A 114 24.04 7.87 -4.42
N THR A 115 22.74 8.14 -4.26
CA THR A 115 22.24 9.28 -3.49
C THR A 115 21.77 8.89 -2.09
N ALA A 116 21.48 7.61 -1.83
CA ALA A 116 21.15 7.11 -0.50
C ALA A 116 22.22 7.48 0.54
N PRO A 117 21.85 7.70 1.82
CA PRO A 117 22.81 7.93 2.91
C PRO A 117 23.86 6.82 2.93
N LYS A 118 25.14 7.18 3.07
CA LYS A 118 26.26 6.21 2.95
C LYS A 118 26.66 5.55 4.27
N GLN A 119 26.44 6.25 5.39
CA GLN A 119 26.72 5.75 6.74
C GLN A 119 25.46 5.07 7.27
N ILE A 120 25.23 3.83 6.83
CA ILE A 120 24.08 3.02 7.26
C ILE A 120 24.62 1.72 7.83
N GLU A 121 24.28 1.43 9.09
CA GLU A 121 24.61 0.16 9.75
C GLU A 121 23.46 -0.85 9.70
N ARG A 122 22.22 -0.37 9.85
CA ARG A 122 21.01 -1.17 9.84
C ARG A 122 20.03 -0.63 8.81
N LEU A 123 19.66 -1.46 7.85
CA LEU A 123 18.87 -1.07 6.69
C LEU A 123 17.63 -1.95 6.54
N ILE A 124 16.51 -1.33 6.22
CA ILE A 124 15.32 -2.00 5.72
C ILE A 124 15.03 -1.46 4.32
N LEU A 125 15.09 -2.33 3.32
CA LEU A 125 14.70 -2.00 1.95
C LEU A 125 13.24 -2.34 1.72
N ILE A 126 12.45 -1.41 1.18
CA ILE A 126 11.09 -1.70 0.72
C ILE A 126 11.11 -1.84 -0.80
N LEU A 127 10.95 -3.08 -1.28
CA LEU A 127 11.20 -3.49 -2.68
C LEU A 127 9.92 -3.95 -3.39
N ASN A 128 9.96 -3.98 -4.71
CA ASN A 128 8.83 -4.32 -5.56
C ASN A 128 9.16 -5.56 -6.41
N GLY A 129 8.48 -6.67 -6.14
CA GLY A 129 8.62 -7.93 -6.85
C GLY A 129 7.44 -8.26 -7.78
N ARG A 130 6.55 -7.29 -8.07
CA ARG A 130 5.30 -7.59 -8.79
C ARG A 130 5.49 -8.09 -10.23
N THR A 131 6.53 -7.64 -10.92
CA THR A 131 6.82 -7.99 -12.32
C THR A 131 8.32 -8.18 -12.51
N GLU A 132 8.75 -8.87 -13.56
CA GLU A 132 10.16 -9.14 -13.83
C GLU A 132 11.02 -7.86 -13.90
N SER A 133 10.51 -6.79 -14.52
CA SER A 133 11.21 -5.51 -14.57
C SER A 133 11.42 -4.89 -13.18
N LYS A 134 10.42 -5.01 -12.30
CA LYS A 134 10.51 -4.54 -10.90
C LYS A 134 11.43 -5.44 -10.06
N VAL A 135 11.43 -6.75 -10.31
CA VAL A 135 12.40 -7.69 -9.73
C VAL A 135 13.81 -7.30 -10.13
N ALA A 136 14.07 -7.04 -11.42
CA ALA A 136 15.38 -6.59 -11.90
C ALA A 136 15.83 -5.29 -11.20
N SER A 137 14.96 -4.28 -11.13
CA SER A 137 15.24 -3.05 -10.37
C SER A 137 15.49 -3.29 -8.87
N SER A 138 14.79 -4.25 -8.26
CA SER A 138 14.97 -4.59 -6.84
C SER A 138 16.30 -5.32 -6.59
N LYS A 139 16.71 -6.21 -7.51
CA LYS A 139 18.03 -6.87 -7.45
C LYS A 139 19.17 -5.86 -7.50
N LEU A 140 19.06 -4.80 -8.31
CA LEU A 140 20.07 -3.72 -8.33
C LEU A 140 20.27 -3.02 -6.98
N TRP A 141 19.29 -3.05 -6.07
CA TRP A 141 19.46 -2.54 -4.70
C TRP A 141 20.13 -3.57 -3.79
N LEU A 142 19.77 -4.84 -3.95
CA LEU A 142 20.35 -5.94 -3.17
C LEU A 142 21.82 -6.18 -3.54
N ASP A 143 22.15 -6.12 -4.83
CA ASP A 143 23.51 -6.29 -5.34
C ASP A 143 24.42 -5.10 -4.93
N TYR A 144 23.83 -3.93 -4.70
CA TYR A 144 24.55 -2.73 -4.24
C TYR A 144 24.85 -2.73 -2.73
N LEU A 145 24.32 -3.69 -1.96
CA LEU A 145 24.49 -3.72 -0.50
C LEU A 145 25.96 -3.76 -0.07
N SER A 146 26.82 -4.45 -0.84
CA SER A 146 28.26 -4.56 -0.60
C SER A 146 29.02 -3.22 -0.66
N VAL A 147 28.41 -2.18 -1.22
CA VAL A 147 29.00 -0.84 -1.31
C VAL A 147 28.85 -0.05 0.00
N PHE A 148 27.89 -0.41 0.86
CA PHE A 148 27.72 0.21 2.17
C PHE A 148 28.74 -0.38 3.16
N LYS A 149 29.86 0.32 3.35
CA LYS A 149 31.00 -0.16 4.15
C LYS A 149 30.67 -0.51 5.61
N ASN A 150 29.68 0.17 6.19
CA ASN A 150 29.31 0.00 7.59
C ASN A 150 28.09 -0.90 7.78
N LEU A 151 27.52 -1.44 6.70
CA LEU A 151 26.27 -2.17 6.75
C LEU A 151 26.45 -3.52 7.44
N GLN A 152 25.71 -3.73 8.53
CA GLN A 152 25.76 -4.93 9.34
C GLN A 152 24.51 -5.78 9.20
N LYS A 153 23.33 -5.15 9.06
CA LYS A 153 22.05 -5.84 9.07
C LYS A 153 21.09 -5.30 8.01
N VAL A 154 20.43 -6.22 7.32
CA VAL A 154 19.49 -5.89 6.23
C VAL A 154 18.17 -6.63 6.41
N GLY A 155 17.09 -5.88 6.44
CA GLY A 155 15.72 -6.40 6.32
C GLY A 155 15.13 -5.99 4.98
N VAL A 156 14.14 -6.74 4.51
CA VAL A 156 13.37 -6.38 3.31
C VAL A 156 11.88 -6.40 3.63
N VAL A 157 11.14 -5.40 3.15
CA VAL A 157 9.68 -5.49 2.99
C VAL A 157 9.41 -5.62 1.49
N LEU A 158 8.94 -6.78 1.05
CA LEU A 158 8.74 -7.10 -0.35
C LEU A 158 7.26 -7.03 -0.72
N LEU A 159 6.89 -6.08 -1.57
CA LEU A 159 5.64 -6.14 -2.32
C LEU A 159 5.76 -7.27 -3.35
N GLY A 160 5.26 -8.46 -2.99
CA GLY A 160 5.42 -9.68 -3.77
C GLY A 160 4.64 -9.70 -5.08
N ASN A 161 4.95 -10.72 -5.89
CA ASN A 161 4.18 -11.06 -7.09
C ASN A 161 2.76 -11.50 -6.73
N GLU A 162 1.75 -11.11 -7.52
CA GLU A 162 0.34 -11.45 -7.29
C GLU A 162 0.04 -12.95 -7.48
N ASN A 163 0.86 -13.66 -8.28
CA ASN A 163 0.84 -15.13 -8.42
C ASN A 163 1.78 -15.82 -7.40
N CYS A 164 2.31 -15.05 -6.44
CA CYS A 164 3.20 -15.50 -5.37
C CYS A 164 4.53 -16.13 -5.82
N ASP A 165 4.96 -15.86 -7.05
CA ASP A 165 6.30 -16.23 -7.52
C ASP A 165 7.36 -15.24 -6.99
N ASN A 166 7.96 -15.60 -5.86
CA ASN A 166 8.93 -14.76 -5.15
C ASN A 166 10.25 -15.48 -4.86
N ASN A 167 10.50 -16.65 -5.47
CA ASN A 167 11.69 -17.48 -5.18
C ASN A 167 13.00 -16.76 -5.49
N TRP A 168 12.97 -15.73 -6.34
CA TRP A 168 14.13 -14.91 -6.65
C TRP A 168 14.75 -14.20 -5.44
N ILE A 169 14.02 -14.03 -4.32
CA ILE A 169 14.56 -13.43 -3.09
C ILE A 169 15.39 -14.43 -2.28
N LEU A 170 15.20 -15.74 -2.48
CA LEU A 170 15.80 -16.78 -1.66
C LEU A 170 17.33 -16.73 -1.64
N PRO A 171 18.05 -16.55 -2.78
CA PRO A 171 19.51 -16.46 -2.76
C PRO A 171 20.05 -15.29 -1.94
N TYR A 172 19.23 -14.28 -1.65
CA TYR A 172 19.63 -13.12 -0.85
C TYR A 172 19.42 -13.32 0.65
N LEU A 173 18.69 -14.34 1.09
CA LEU A 173 18.49 -14.61 2.52
C LEU A 173 19.78 -15.13 3.17
N GLU A 174 20.06 -14.69 4.41
CA GLU A 174 21.18 -15.19 5.21
C GLU A 174 21.15 -16.71 5.38
N SER A 175 19.96 -17.31 5.50
CA SER A 175 19.78 -18.76 5.55
C SER A 175 20.29 -19.50 4.32
N ASN A 176 20.45 -18.80 3.19
CA ASN A 176 21.00 -19.30 1.93
C ASN A 176 22.35 -18.65 1.58
N GLY A 177 23.02 -18.01 2.54
CA GLY A 177 24.33 -17.38 2.36
C GLY A 177 24.30 -15.96 1.79
N GLY A 178 23.13 -15.34 1.67
CA GLY A 178 22.96 -13.95 1.22
C GLY A 178 22.99 -12.90 2.34
N PRO A 179 22.88 -11.60 2.01
CA PRO A 179 23.02 -10.51 2.99
C PRO A 179 21.74 -10.12 3.75
N VAL A 180 20.58 -10.69 3.41
CA VAL A 180 19.27 -10.29 3.96
C VAL A 180 18.91 -11.14 5.17
N THR A 181 18.88 -10.51 6.35
CA THR A 181 18.56 -11.11 7.65
C THR A 181 17.11 -11.55 7.77
N PHE A 182 16.17 -10.80 7.19
CA PHE A 182 14.75 -11.19 7.17
C PHE A 182 13.97 -10.49 6.05
N VAL A 183 12.82 -11.07 5.68
CA VAL A 183 11.87 -10.55 4.71
C VAL A 183 10.47 -10.50 5.32
N PHE A 184 9.79 -9.36 5.20
CA PHE A 184 8.35 -9.23 5.29
C PHE A 184 7.76 -9.32 3.89
N LEU A 185 7.00 -10.36 3.59
CA LEU A 185 6.46 -10.65 2.26
C LEU A 185 4.97 -10.36 2.20
N VAL A 186 4.55 -9.51 1.25
CA VAL A 186 3.13 -9.27 0.94
C VAL A 186 2.55 -10.46 0.16
N TYR A 187 1.28 -10.79 0.44
CA TYR A 187 0.51 -11.95 -0.04
C TYR A 187 0.86 -13.30 0.57
N ASP A 188 -0.15 -14.17 0.65
CA ASP A 188 -0.01 -15.53 1.14
C ASP A 188 1.00 -16.32 0.29
N SER A 189 2.16 -16.60 0.87
CA SER A 189 3.23 -17.31 0.18
C SER A 189 3.65 -18.59 0.92
N PRO A 190 4.05 -19.65 0.20
CA PRO A 190 4.67 -20.83 0.79
C PRO A 190 6.05 -20.52 1.41
N LEU A 191 6.68 -19.39 1.05
CA LEU A 191 7.97 -18.99 1.61
C LEU A 191 7.88 -18.55 3.07
N VAL A 192 6.69 -18.17 3.55
CA VAL A 192 6.52 -17.68 4.92
C VAL A 192 6.70 -18.80 5.93
N ASN A 193 7.79 -18.73 6.69
CA ASN A 193 8.15 -19.70 7.73
C ASN A 193 8.17 -19.10 9.15
N ASN A 194 7.94 -17.78 9.30
CA ASN A 194 8.03 -17.03 10.56
C ASN A 194 9.39 -17.12 11.27
N GLN A 195 10.45 -17.48 10.55
CA GLN A 195 11.82 -17.52 11.05
C GLN A 195 12.62 -16.38 10.43
N ASP A 196 12.74 -16.36 9.11
CA ASP A 196 13.40 -15.31 8.32
C ASP A 196 12.44 -14.70 7.29
N VAL A 197 11.35 -15.38 6.93
CA VAL A 197 10.29 -14.84 6.06
C VAL A 197 8.96 -14.76 6.83
N PHE A 198 8.45 -13.54 6.98
CA PHE A 198 7.24 -13.21 7.71
C PHE A 198 6.16 -12.67 6.76
N GLN A 199 4.90 -13.02 6.99
CA GLN A 199 3.79 -12.45 6.23
C GLN A 199 3.59 -10.97 6.57
N TRP A 200 3.34 -10.15 5.55
CA TRP A 200 2.95 -8.74 5.65
C TRP A 200 1.62 -8.49 4.94
N PRO A 201 0.73 -7.61 5.45
CA PRO A 201 -0.51 -7.27 4.76
C PRO A 201 -0.27 -6.31 3.60
N LEU A 202 -1.11 -6.39 2.58
CA LEU A 202 -1.12 -5.44 1.46
C LEU A 202 -1.51 -4.03 1.90
N GLY A 203 -2.44 -3.90 2.85
CA GLY A 203 -2.88 -2.61 3.36
C GLY A 203 -3.73 -1.81 2.38
N VAL A 204 -3.72 -0.49 2.52
CA VAL A 204 -4.47 0.45 1.65
C VAL A 204 -3.58 1.01 0.53
N ALA A 205 -4.19 1.48 -0.56
CA ALA A 205 -3.46 2.07 -1.68
C ALA A 205 -3.09 3.55 -1.42
N ASP A 206 -2.28 3.82 -0.39
CA ASP A 206 -1.85 5.19 -0.02
C ASP A 206 -1.24 5.95 -1.22
N TYR A 207 -0.42 5.27 -2.02
CA TYR A 207 0.19 5.82 -3.23
C TYR A 207 -0.83 6.34 -4.29
N ARG A 208 -2.10 5.93 -4.19
CA ARG A 208 -3.21 6.39 -5.04
C ARG A 208 -4.03 7.50 -4.37
N GLY A 209 -3.55 8.04 -3.25
CA GLY A 209 -4.21 9.09 -2.48
C GLY A 209 -5.23 8.59 -1.46
N PHE A 210 -5.20 7.29 -1.10
CA PHE A 210 -6.10 6.80 -0.04
C PHE A 210 -5.67 7.38 1.33
N PRO A 211 -6.57 8.07 2.06
CA PRO A 211 -6.19 8.77 3.28
C PRO A 211 -5.95 7.80 4.46
N ASN A 212 -5.09 8.20 5.39
CA ASN A 212 -5.02 7.57 6.72
C ASN A 212 -6.19 8.07 7.57
N VAL A 213 -7.32 7.36 7.49
CA VAL A 213 -8.57 7.72 8.19
C VAL A 213 -8.41 7.52 9.69
N ASN A 214 -8.73 8.56 10.47
CA ASN A 214 -8.88 8.43 11.91
C ASN A 214 -10.25 7.81 12.21
N PRO A 215 -10.35 6.72 12.99
CA PRO A 215 -11.61 6.11 13.36
C PRO A 215 -12.64 7.09 13.95
N SER A 216 -12.17 8.11 14.68
CA SER A 216 -13.04 9.13 15.28
C SER A 216 -13.68 10.07 14.25
N ASP A 217 -13.15 10.14 13.03
CA ASP A 217 -13.69 10.97 11.94
C ASP A 217 -14.75 10.21 11.12
N VAL A 218 -15.00 8.94 11.42
CA VAL A 218 -15.98 8.11 10.72
C VAL A 218 -17.35 8.26 11.38
N ASP A 219 -18.34 8.65 10.59
CA ASP A 219 -19.73 8.66 11.07
C ASP A 219 -20.23 7.23 11.23
N ILE A 220 -20.44 6.84 12.48
CA ILE A 220 -20.97 5.53 12.85
C ILE A 220 -22.48 5.54 13.01
N ILE A 221 -23.10 6.71 13.25
CA ILE A 221 -24.50 6.86 13.67
C ILE A 221 -25.43 6.95 12.46
N LEU A 222 -25.06 7.74 11.45
CA LEU A 222 -25.94 7.99 10.32
C LEU A 222 -26.25 6.70 9.55
N LYS A 223 -27.52 6.55 9.15
CA LYS A 223 -27.94 5.49 8.25
C LYS A 223 -27.27 5.69 6.89
N ARG A 224 -26.56 4.66 6.43
CA ARG A 224 -25.91 4.67 5.12
C ARG A 224 -26.94 4.44 4.02
N PRO A 225 -26.88 5.16 2.90
CA PRO A 225 -27.86 5.04 1.82
C PRO A 225 -27.71 3.74 1.01
N PHE A 226 -26.54 3.11 1.02
CA PHE A 226 -26.28 1.86 0.30
C PHE A 226 -26.07 0.70 1.28
N ILE A 227 -26.63 -0.46 0.92
CA ILE A 227 -26.39 -1.71 1.66
C ILE A 227 -24.95 -2.14 1.39
N CYS A 228 -24.55 -2.17 0.12
CA CYS A 228 -23.21 -2.54 -0.26
C CYS A 228 -22.70 -1.75 -1.47
N ASN A 229 -21.39 -1.79 -1.69
CA ASN A 229 -20.76 -1.27 -2.89
C ASN A 229 -19.78 -2.25 -3.53
N PHE A 230 -19.58 -2.07 -4.83
CA PHE A 230 -18.43 -2.58 -5.56
C PHE A 230 -17.89 -1.51 -6.50
N MET A 231 -16.60 -1.21 -6.35
CA MET A 231 -15.84 -0.39 -7.30
C MET A 231 -14.53 -1.08 -7.65
N GLY A 232 -14.21 -1.17 -8.94
CA GLY A 232 -12.94 -1.73 -9.38
C GLY A 232 -12.88 -2.04 -10.86
N THR A 233 -11.70 -2.50 -11.28
CA THR A 233 -11.52 -2.99 -12.66
C THR A 233 -12.21 -4.34 -12.83
N VAL A 234 -12.99 -4.47 -13.90
CA VAL A 234 -13.75 -5.68 -14.24
C VAL A 234 -13.06 -6.31 -15.42
N TYR A 235 -12.62 -7.56 -15.26
CA TYR A 235 -12.01 -8.33 -16.34
C TYR A 235 -13.04 -9.31 -16.87
N GLU A 236 -13.01 -9.58 -18.18
CA GLU A 236 -13.76 -10.70 -18.74
C GLU A 236 -13.34 -12.02 -18.07
N ASP A 237 -14.26 -12.97 -18.01
CA ASP A 237 -14.06 -14.30 -17.39
C ASP A 237 -13.53 -14.24 -15.95
N SER A 238 -13.96 -13.23 -15.18
CA SER A 238 -13.56 -13.06 -13.79
C SER A 238 -14.73 -13.08 -12.82
N SER A 239 -14.41 -13.42 -11.56
CA SER A 239 -15.38 -13.35 -10.46
C SER A 239 -16.01 -11.96 -10.30
N ARG A 240 -15.27 -10.91 -10.68
CA ARG A 240 -15.77 -9.53 -10.68
C ARG A 240 -16.89 -9.32 -11.70
N LYS A 241 -16.76 -9.90 -12.89
CA LYS A 241 -17.78 -9.83 -13.94
C LYS A 241 -19.03 -10.58 -13.51
N PHE A 242 -18.86 -11.81 -13.04
CA PHE A 242 -19.95 -12.62 -12.51
C PHE A 242 -20.73 -11.90 -11.39
N LEU A 243 -20.03 -11.33 -10.41
CA LEU A 243 -20.65 -10.55 -9.35
C LEU A 243 -21.42 -9.34 -9.91
N MET A 244 -20.83 -8.59 -10.84
CA MET A 244 -21.50 -7.43 -11.42
C MET A 244 -22.78 -7.80 -12.18
N ASP A 245 -22.76 -8.90 -12.93
CA ASP A 245 -23.91 -9.36 -13.71
C ASP A 245 -25.09 -9.75 -12.79
N ILE A 246 -24.81 -10.43 -11.67
CA ILE A 246 -25.82 -10.77 -10.65
C ILE A 246 -26.43 -9.49 -10.06
N LEU A 247 -25.59 -8.55 -9.64
CA LEU A 247 -26.06 -7.35 -8.92
C LEU A 247 -26.76 -6.35 -9.84
N GLN A 248 -26.34 -6.22 -11.10
CA GLN A 248 -27.00 -5.35 -12.08
C GLN A 248 -28.39 -5.85 -12.46
N SER A 249 -28.58 -7.17 -12.48
CA SER A 249 -29.86 -7.81 -12.78
C SER A 249 -30.84 -7.81 -11.59
N SER A 250 -30.40 -7.32 -10.42
CA SER A 250 -31.17 -7.34 -9.19
C SER A 250 -32.19 -6.19 -9.10
N PRO A 251 -33.41 -6.44 -8.56
CA PRO A 251 -34.35 -5.37 -8.25
C PRO A 251 -33.85 -4.42 -7.14
N LEU A 252 -32.80 -4.82 -6.40
CA LEU A 252 -32.16 -4.02 -5.35
C LEU A 252 -31.03 -3.12 -5.86
N ASN A 253 -30.86 -2.98 -7.18
CA ASN A 253 -29.75 -2.21 -7.77
C ASN A 253 -29.66 -0.77 -7.26
N ARG A 254 -30.77 -0.13 -6.86
CA ARG A 254 -30.79 1.24 -6.31
C ARG A 254 -30.19 1.33 -4.90
N SER A 255 -30.18 0.22 -4.16
CA SER A 255 -29.60 0.13 -2.81
C SER A 255 -28.14 -0.35 -2.83
N ILE A 256 -27.56 -0.54 -4.01
CA ILE A 256 -26.21 -1.07 -4.21
C ILE A 256 -25.42 -0.08 -5.07
N TYR A 257 -24.29 0.41 -4.56
CA TYR A 257 -23.42 1.28 -5.35
C TYR A 257 -22.48 0.46 -6.23
N LEU A 258 -22.71 0.44 -7.54
CA LEU A 258 -21.87 -0.28 -8.50
C LEU A 258 -21.18 0.68 -9.46
N LYS A 259 -19.85 0.60 -9.54
CA LYS A 259 -19.07 1.33 -10.55
C LYS A 259 -17.85 0.53 -11.00
N GLY A 260 -18.00 -0.16 -12.13
CA GLY A 260 -16.90 -0.85 -12.81
C GLY A 260 -16.08 0.07 -13.70
N ARG A 261 -14.89 -0.38 -14.07
CA ARG A 261 -14.09 0.16 -15.18
C ARG A 261 -13.42 -0.96 -15.94
N ASP A 262 -13.22 -0.79 -17.23
CA ASP A 262 -12.67 -1.87 -18.07
C ASP A 262 -11.16 -2.02 -17.91
N LYS A 263 -10.45 -0.93 -17.57
CA LYS A 263 -8.99 -0.91 -17.45
C LYS A 263 -8.51 -0.41 -16.11
N TRP A 264 -7.39 -0.94 -15.66
CA TRP A 264 -6.70 -0.46 -14.47
C TRP A 264 -5.77 0.71 -14.82
N THR A 265 -5.71 1.71 -13.95
CA THR A 265 -4.82 2.88 -14.07
C THR A 265 -3.96 3.03 -12.82
N GLU A 266 -2.70 3.45 -12.98
CA GLU A 266 -1.76 3.61 -11.85
C GLU A 266 -2.26 4.67 -10.86
N GLY A 267 -2.70 5.83 -11.36
CA GLY A 267 -3.27 6.92 -10.59
C GLY A 267 -4.80 6.96 -10.58
N GLU A 268 -5.33 7.72 -9.63
CA GLU A 268 -6.73 8.15 -9.55
C GLU A 268 -6.80 9.66 -9.80
N SER A 269 -7.86 10.14 -10.45
CA SER A 269 -8.17 11.58 -10.47
C SER A 269 -8.78 11.98 -9.12
N THR A 270 -8.76 13.28 -8.79
CA THR A 270 -9.41 13.81 -7.57
C THR A 270 -10.87 13.38 -7.48
N GLU A 271 -11.55 13.31 -8.62
CA GLU A 271 -12.96 12.94 -8.67
C GLU A 271 -13.16 11.43 -8.51
N SER A 272 -12.30 10.59 -9.09
CA SER A 272 -12.43 9.14 -8.92
C SER A 272 -12.10 8.69 -7.50
N ILE A 273 -11.07 9.25 -6.85
CA ILE A 273 -10.78 8.95 -5.44
C ILE A 273 -11.91 9.42 -4.52
N LYS A 274 -12.48 10.61 -4.77
CA LYS A 274 -13.62 11.13 -4.01
C LYS A 274 -14.84 10.23 -4.15
N ASN A 275 -15.16 9.80 -5.38
CA ASN A 275 -16.26 8.87 -5.62
C ASN A 275 -16.03 7.53 -4.93
N TYR A 276 -14.81 7.01 -4.95
CA TYR A 276 -14.46 5.77 -4.27
C TYR A 276 -14.62 5.88 -2.76
N LEU A 277 -14.09 6.94 -2.14
CA LEU A 277 -14.26 7.19 -0.71
C LEU A 277 -15.73 7.38 -0.33
N ASN A 278 -16.52 8.06 -1.18
CA ASN A 278 -17.95 8.21 -0.97
C ASN A 278 -18.67 6.86 -1.00
N ALA A 279 -18.35 5.98 -1.95
CA ALA A 279 -18.94 4.65 -2.01
C ALA A 279 -18.66 3.85 -0.73
N LEU A 280 -17.40 3.85 -0.26
CA LEU A 280 -17.04 3.14 0.97
C LEU A 280 -17.72 3.72 2.21
N LYS A 281 -17.71 5.05 2.38
CA LYS A 281 -18.30 5.73 3.56
C LYS A 281 -19.83 5.63 3.63
N ASN A 282 -20.49 5.51 2.48
CA ASN A 282 -21.94 5.48 2.37
C ASN A 282 -22.52 4.08 2.16
N SER A 283 -21.72 3.02 2.34
CA SER A 283 -22.19 1.63 2.26
C SER A 283 -21.90 0.87 3.53
N ASP A 284 -22.83 0.03 4.00
CA ASP A 284 -22.58 -0.83 5.17
C ASP A 284 -21.57 -1.93 4.87
N TYR A 285 -21.59 -2.45 3.65
CA TYR A 285 -20.71 -3.51 3.18
C TYR A 285 -19.92 -3.10 1.93
N THR A 286 -18.71 -3.65 1.79
CA THR A 286 -17.91 -3.53 0.56
C THR A 286 -17.64 -4.91 0.02
N LEU A 287 -18.01 -5.14 -1.25
CA LEU A 287 -17.82 -6.42 -1.91
C LEU A 287 -16.40 -6.53 -2.47
N ASN A 288 -15.72 -7.63 -2.16
CA ASN A 288 -14.33 -7.88 -2.51
C ASN A 288 -14.17 -9.19 -3.28
N PRO A 289 -14.68 -9.28 -4.52
CA PRO A 289 -14.33 -10.38 -5.42
C PRO A 289 -12.83 -10.37 -5.71
N VAL A 290 -12.28 -11.57 -5.87
CA VAL A 290 -10.86 -11.78 -6.14
C VAL A 290 -10.44 -11.02 -7.40
N GLY A 291 -9.18 -10.59 -7.41
CA GLY A 291 -8.53 -10.06 -8.60
C GLY A 291 -7.46 -11.04 -9.09
N LEU A 292 -6.30 -10.47 -9.44
CA LEU A 292 -5.09 -11.25 -9.68
C LEU A 292 -4.60 -11.95 -8.41
N ASN A 293 -4.84 -11.36 -7.24
CA ASN A 293 -4.65 -12.00 -5.94
C ASN A 293 -5.94 -11.96 -5.11
N SER A 294 -6.09 -12.89 -4.17
CA SER A 294 -7.20 -12.94 -3.21
C SER A 294 -7.21 -11.73 -2.26
N GLU A 295 -6.04 -11.24 -1.88
CA GLU A 295 -5.89 -10.04 -1.04
C GLU A 295 -5.85 -8.79 -1.92
N CYS A 296 -6.73 -7.81 -1.62
CA CYS A 296 -6.78 -6.56 -2.37
C CYS A 296 -6.94 -5.34 -1.45
N TYR A 297 -6.52 -4.16 -1.94
CA TYR A 297 -6.55 -2.92 -1.17
C TYR A 297 -7.93 -2.59 -0.58
N ARG A 298 -8.99 -2.88 -1.35
CA ARG A 298 -10.39 -2.61 -0.98
C ARG A 298 -10.78 -3.22 0.37
N ILE A 299 -10.21 -4.36 0.74
CA ILE A 299 -10.48 -5.02 2.01
C ILE A 299 -10.10 -4.08 3.15
N TYR A 300 -8.86 -3.58 3.15
CA TYR A 300 -8.35 -2.70 4.20
C TYR A 300 -8.95 -1.30 4.13
N GLU A 301 -9.21 -0.81 2.93
CA GLU A 301 -9.83 0.50 2.69
C GLU A 301 -11.27 0.54 3.22
N ALA A 302 -12.06 -0.52 3.01
CA ALA A 302 -13.39 -0.66 3.59
C ALA A 302 -13.36 -0.66 5.12
N MET A 303 -12.49 -1.48 5.71
CA MET A 303 -12.35 -1.54 7.17
C MET A 303 -11.95 -0.20 7.78
N SER A 304 -11.14 0.59 7.07
CA SER A 304 -10.69 1.91 7.54
C SER A 304 -11.80 2.96 7.68
N VAL A 305 -12.93 2.77 6.99
CA VAL A 305 -14.09 3.68 7.04
C VAL A 305 -15.35 3.01 7.61
N GLY A 306 -15.19 1.87 8.27
CA GLY A 306 -16.30 1.19 8.91
C GLY A 306 -17.23 0.46 7.95
N SER A 307 -16.84 0.20 6.70
CA SER A 307 -17.61 -0.67 5.80
C SER A 307 -17.13 -2.11 5.95
N THR A 308 -18.04 -3.03 6.24
CA THR A 308 -17.70 -4.44 6.49
C THR A 308 -17.34 -5.14 5.17
N PRO A 309 -16.12 -5.69 5.03
CA PRO A 309 -15.75 -6.46 3.85
C PRO A 309 -16.57 -7.75 3.73
N VAL A 310 -17.16 -7.97 2.55
CA VAL A 310 -17.60 -9.29 2.07
C VAL A 310 -16.53 -9.78 1.11
N ILE A 311 -15.82 -10.85 1.47
CA ILE A 311 -14.59 -11.28 0.82
C ILE A 311 -14.76 -12.67 0.22
N GLU A 312 -14.40 -12.80 -1.05
CA GLU A 312 -14.31 -14.10 -1.71
C GLU A 312 -13.08 -14.87 -1.22
N ASN A 313 -13.34 -15.97 -0.52
CA ASN A 313 -12.35 -16.81 0.15
C ASN A 313 -11.79 -17.89 -0.79
N VAL A 314 -11.29 -17.46 -1.95
CA VAL A 314 -10.75 -18.33 -3.00
C VAL A 314 -9.28 -18.03 -3.21
N VAL A 315 -8.43 -19.06 -3.22
CA VAL A 315 -7.02 -18.94 -3.61
C VAL A 315 -6.96 -18.71 -5.11
N THR A 316 -6.39 -17.57 -5.54
CA THR A 316 -6.20 -17.28 -6.97
C THR A 316 -5.17 -18.22 -7.62
N PRO A 317 -5.16 -18.34 -8.96
CA PRO A 317 -4.14 -19.10 -9.67
C PRO A 317 -2.70 -18.67 -9.33
N GLY A 318 -1.74 -19.56 -9.55
CA GLY A 318 -0.32 -19.33 -9.26
C GLY A 318 0.26 -20.22 -8.16
N SER A 319 1.34 -19.76 -7.56
CA SER A 319 2.16 -20.47 -6.56
C SER A 319 1.87 -20.01 -5.13
N CYS A 320 0.71 -19.38 -4.90
CA CYS A 320 0.29 -18.96 -3.57
C CYS A 320 0.03 -20.16 -2.65
N SER A 321 0.13 -19.93 -1.35
CA SER A 321 -0.10 -20.98 -0.34
C SER A 321 -1.53 -21.54 -0.44
N ARG A 322 -1.68 -22.86 -0.29
CA ARG A 322 -2.97 -23.59 -0.38
C ARG A 322 -3.37 -24.28 0.93
N GLY A 323 -2.79 -23.86 2.06
CA GLY A 323 -3.09 -24.44 3.38
C GLY A 323 -4.48 -24.04 3.93
N LYS A 324 -4.85 -24.66 5.05
CA LYS A 324 -6.11 -24.38 5.79
C LYS A 324 -6.32 -22.89 6.08
N ASP A 325 -5.24 -22.18 6.37
CA ASP A 325 -5.28 -20.76 6.70
C ASP A 325 -5.19 -19.85 5.47
N SER A 326 -5.13 -20.40 4.26
CA SER A 326 -5.08 -19.65 3.00
C SER A 326 -6.45 -19.65 2.28
N PRO A 327 -6.75 -18.62 1.49
CA PRO A 327 -6.01 -17.35 1.38
C PRO A 327 -6.23 -16.47 2.63
N LEU A 328 -5.63 -15.27 2.67
CA LEU A 328 -5.89 -14.23 3.68
C LEU A 328 -5.47 -14.62 5.11
N ARG A 329 -4.34 -15.31 5.24
CA ARG A 329 -3.82 -15.85 6.50
C ARG A 329 -3.79 -14.85 7.65
N LEU A 330 -3.39 -13.60 7.40
CA LEU A 330 -3.36 -12.59 8.46
C LEU A 330 -4.77 -12.21 8.93
N LEU A 331 -5.72 -12.02 8.03
CA LEU A 331 -7.10 -11.70 8.41
C LEU A 331 -7.72 -12.83 9.24
N LYS A 332 -7.49 -14.09 8.83
CA LYS A 332 -7.93 -15.27 9.59
C LYS A 332 -7.22 -15.39 10.94
N LYS A 333 -5.89 -15.29 10.97
CA LYS A 333 -5.08 -15.35 12.21
C LYS A 333 -5.52 -14.34 13.26
N TYR A 334 -5.90 -13.14 12.83
CA TYR A 334 -6.35 -12.08 13.74
C TYR A 334 -7.87 -12.00 13.90
N ASN A 335 -8.63 -13.00 13.41
CA ASN A 335 -10.09 -13.08 13.51
C ASN A 335 -10.79 -11.81 13.03
N ALA A 336 -10.50 -11.39 11.79
CA ALA A 336 -11.12 -10.23 11.18
C ALA A 336 -12.66 -10.36 11.17
N PRO A 337 -13.42 -9.34 11.60
CA PRO A 337 -14.88 -9.38 11.61
C PRO A 337 -15.43 -9.07 10.22
N VAL A 338 -15.13 -9.95 9.28
CA VAL A 338 -15.49 -9.87 7.85
C VAL A 338 -16.45 -11.01 7.50
N VAL A 339 -17.15 -10.88 6.38
CA VAL A 339 -17.98 -11.95 5.84
C VAL A 339 -17.20 -12.67 4.76
N TYR A 340 -17.00 -13.98 4.89
CA TYR A 340 -16.37 -14.80 3.84
C TYR A 340 -17.43 -15.48 2.98
N VAL A 341 -17.25 -15.44 1.66
CA VAL A 341 -18.05 -16.18 0.69
C VAL A 341 -17.13 -17.06 -0.14
N ASN A 342 -17.56 -18.28 -0.47
CA ASN A 342 -16.76 -19.16 -1.34
C ASN A 342 -17.10 -18.97 -2.83
N ASP A 343 -18.27 -18.40 -3.10
CA ASP A 343 -18.77 -18.07 -4.42
C ASP A 343 -19.82 -16.94 -4.29
N TRP A 344 -20.09 -16.24 -5.39
CA TRP A 344 -21.03 -15.11 -5.39
C TRP A 344 -22.48 -15.50 -5.67
N SER A 345 -22.81 -16.78 -5.89
CA SER A 345 -24.19 -17.17 -6.24
C SER A 345 -25.19 -16.83 -5.13
N ASN A 346 -24.75 -16.91 -3.87
CA ASN A 346 -25.57 -16.63 -2.69
C ASN A 346 -25.53 -15.14 -2.24
N ILE A 347 -24.92 -14.25 -3.03
CA ILE A 347 -24.76 -12.84 -2.61
C ILE A 347 -26.11 -12.14 -2.39
N MET A 348 -27.13 -12.54 -3.15
CA MET A 348 -28.46 -11.96 -3.03
C MET A 348 -29.13 -12.33 -1.70
N ASP A 349 -28.86 -13.52 -1.17
CA ASP A 349 -29.37 -13.94 0.13
C ASP A 349 -28.69 -13.16 1.26
N ILE A 350 -27.37 -13.00 1.16
CA ILE A 350 -26.60 -12.15 2.09
C ILE A 350 -27.18 -10.73 2.11
N ILE A 351 -27.44 -10.13 0.94
CA ILE A 351 -28.01 -8.78 0.83
C ILE A 351 -29.43 -8.71 1.44
N ARG A 352 -30.26 -9.74 1.22
CA ARG A 352 -31.62 -9.80 1.82
C ARG A 352 -31.56 -9.90 3.33
N ASP A 353 -30.65 -10.68 3.89
CA ASP A 353 -30.45 -10.74 5.34
C ASP A 353 -30.03 -9.37 5.89
N GLN A 354 -29.22 -8.61 5.15
CA GLN A 354 -28.80 -7.26 5.55
C GLN A 354 -29.94 -6.24 5.59
N LEU A 355 -30.97 -6.40 4.76
CA LEU A 355 -32.13 -5.49 4.75
C LEU A 355 -32.91 -5.51 6.06
N ASN A 356 -32.81 -6.61 6.83
CA ASN A 356 -33.54 -6.80 8.07
C ASN A 356 -32.72 -6.45 9.32
N ILE A 357 -31.45 -6.06 9.17
CA ILE A 357 -30.61 -5.68 10.30
C ILE A 357 -31.02 -4.31 10.84
N SER A 358 -31.10 -4.21 12.17
CA SER A 358 -31.43 -2.95 12.85
C SER A 358 -30.31 -1.90 12.66
N GLN A 359 -30.66 -0.62 12.74
CA GLN A 359 -29.65 0.43 12.68
C GLN A 359 -28.64 0.32 13.83
N GLN A 360 -29.08 -0.09 15.02
CA GLN A 360 -28.19 -0.28 16.17
C GLN A 360 -27.15 -1.38 15.91
N ASP A 361 -27.55 -2.48 15.26
CA ASP A 361 -26.63 -3.56 14.93
C ASP A 361 -25.62 -3.14 13.86
N LEU A 362 -26.05 -2.37 12.84
CA LEU A 362 -25.14 -1.79 11.85
C LEU A 362 -24.13 -0.83 12.50
N MET A 363 -24.57 0.01 13.46
CA MET A 363 -23.67 0.86 14.25
C MET A 363 -22.63 0.02 15.01
N ASN A 364 -23.08 -1.04 15.69
CA ASN A 364 -22.19 -1.94 16.43
C ASN A 364 -21.18 -2.65 15.52
N GLN A 365 -21.59 -3.05 14.31
CA GLN A 365 -20.69 -3.62 13.31
C GLN A 365 -19.61 -2.62 12.85
N ARG A 366 -20.01 -1.37 12.57
CA ARG A 366 -19.08 -0.28 12.18
C ARG A 366 -18.04 -0.03 13.28
N ILE A 367 -18.47 0.05 14.54
CA ILE A 367 -17.57 0.18 15.70
C ILE A 367 -16.60 -1.02 15.75
N ARG A 368 -17.12 -2.24 15.62
CA ARG A 368 -16.33 -3.47 15.70
C ARG A 368 -15.24 -3.52 14.63
N ILE A 369 -15.55 -3.21 13.36
CA ILE A 369 -14.58 -3.27 12.27
C ILE A 369 -13.52 -2.15 12.37
N LEU A 370 -13.92 -0.93 12.78
CA LEU A 370 -12.99 0.19 12.99
C LEU A 370 -12.00 -0.10 14.13
N ASN A 371 -12.50 -0.60 15.26
CA ASN A 371 -11.68 -0.99 16.40
C ASN A 371 -10.73 -2.14 16.02
N TRP A 372 -11.25 -3.15 15.33
CA TRP A 372 -10.45 -4.27 14.88
C TRP A 372 -9.31 -3.82 13.96
N TYR A 373 -9.59 -2.96 12.97
CA TYR A 373 -8.56 -2.52 12.03
C TYR A 373 -7.50 -1.63 12.69
N THR A 374 -7.90 -0.80 13.64
CA THR A 374 -6.98 -0.01 14.48
C THR A 374 -6.04 -0.92 15.26
N GLU A 375 -6.59 -1.94 15.92
CA GLU A 375 -5.81 -2.95 16.64
C GLU A 375 -4.95 -3.82 15.72
N PHE A 376 -5.43 -4.15 14.53
CA PHE A 376 -4.66 -4.87 13.53
C PHE A 376 -3.42 -4.08 13.11
N LYS A 377 -3.56 -2.78 12.77
CA LYS A 377 -2.42 -1.90 12.45
C LYS A 377 -1.44 -1.82 13.62
N ARG A 378 -1.93 -1.70 14.86
CA ARG A 378 -1.10 -1.70 16.07
C ARG A 378 -0.30 -3.01 16.22
N LYS A 379 -0.95 -4.16 16.03
CA LYS A 379 -0.30 -5.49 16.05
C LYS A 379 0.76 -5.61 14.95
N MET A 380 0.49 -5.11 13.74
CA MET A 380 1.47 -5.09 12.66
C MET A 380 2.68 -4.20 12.97
N LYS A 381 2.46 -3.02 13.56
CA LYS A 381 3.53 -2.14 14.06
C LYS A 381 4.42 -2.84 15.09
N HIS A 382 3.82 -3.47 16.09
CA HIS A 382 4.58 -4.21 17.10
C HIS A 382 5.29 -5.43 16.51
N GLN A 383 4.68 -6.15 15.56
CA GLN A 383 5.33 -7.27 14.89
C GLN A 383 6.53 -6.80 14.07
N PHE A 384 6.38 -5.75 13.27
CA PHE A 384 7.47 -5.12 12.52
C PHE A 384 8.63 -4.77 13.45
N HIS A 385 8.32 -3.99 14.48
CA HIS A 385 9.31 -3.53 15.45
C HIS A 385 10.01 -4.66 16.19
N ARG A 386 9.25 -5.67 16.66
CA ARG A 386 9.79 -6.84 17.37
C ARG A 386 10.76 -7.63 16.50
N VAL A 387 10.40 -7.87 15.23
CA VAL A 387 11.29 -8.57 14.29
C VAL A 387 12.54 -7.73 14.04
N VAL A 388 12.41 -6.42 13.82
CA VAL A 388 13.56 -5.52 13.65
C VAL A 388 14.49 -5.58 14.85
N LYS A 389 14.01 -5.35 16.08
CA LYS A 389 14.86 -5.40 17.29
C LYS A 389 15.55 -6.75 17.45
N SER A 390 14.77 -7.83 17.33
CA SER A 390 15.29 -9.19 17.51
C SER A 390 16.33 -9.56 16.45
N LYS A 391 16.03 -9.31 15.17
CA LYS A 391 16.89 -9.72 14.04
C LYS A 391 18.10 -8.80 13.86
N PHE A 392 17.99 -7.54 14.23
CA PHE A 392 19.11 -6.60 14.21
C PHE A 392 19.89 -6.58 15.53
N ALA A 393 19.55 -7.45 16.49
CA ALA A 393 20.19 -7.55 17.80
C ALA A 393 20.29 -6.20 18.52
N ILE A 394 19.23 -5.40 18.44
CA ILE A 394 19.16 -4.10 19.10
C ILE A 394 18.83 -4.34 20.58
N ALA A 395 19.71 -3.92 21.48
CA ALA A 395 19.54 -4.09 22.91
C ALA A 395 18.22 -3.44 23.39
N ASN A 396 17.55 -4.07 24.35
CA ASN A 396 16.49 -3.40 25.07
C ASN A 396 17.13 -2.28 25.90
N SER A 397 16.63 -1.06 25.78
CA SER A 397 16.94 -0.01 26.75
C SER A 397 16.54 -0.54 28.13
N ALA A 398 17.52 -0.91 28.96
CA ALA A 398 17.27 -1.13 30.37
C ALA A 398 16.81 0.22 30.92
N PHE A 399 15.55 0.32 31.33
CA PHE A 399 15.13 1.40 32.20
C PHE A 399 15.93 1.22 33.51
N ILE A 400 16.88 2.12 33.77
CA ILE A 400 17.43 2.36 35.10
C ILE A 400 16.44 3.24 35.86
#